data_AF-A0A923TX57-F1
#
_entry.id   AF-A0A923TX57-F1
#
_cell.length_a   1.000
_cell.length_b   1.000
_cell.length_c   1.000
_cell.angle_alpha   90.00
_cell.angle_beta   90.00
_cell.angle_gamma   90.00
#
_symmetry.space_group_name_H-M   'P 1'
#
loop_
_entity.id
_entity.type
_entity.pdbx_description
1 polymer ?
#
loop_
_entity_poly.entity_id
_entity_poly.type
_entity_poly.pdbx_seq_one_letter_code
_entity_poly.pdbx_strand_id
1 'polypeptide(L)' 'MTSPSTDSSTQTALPLALVTGASRGLGAAIAKRLARAGYRVAINYASNEAKAAELKS' A
#
# COMPACT_ATOMS: atom_id res chain seq x y z
N MET A 1 27.15 12.28 -34.36
CA MET A 1 25.78 12.38 -33.81
C MET A 1 25.43 11.02 -33.22
N THR A 2 25.70 10.81 -31.93
CA THR A 2 25.39 9.57 -31.22
C THR A 2 24.01 9.71 -30.57
N SER A 3 23.11 8.79 -30.92
CA SER A 3 21.74 8.72 -30.43
C SER A 3 21.69 8.68 -28.89
N PRO A 4 20.73 9.35 -28.24
CA PRO A 4 20.48 9.15 -26.82
C PRO A 4 19.90 7.74 -26.64
N SER A 5 20.62 6.88 -25.94
CA SER A 5 20.13 5.57 -25.51
C SER A 5 19.03 5.80 -24.47
N THR A 6 17.77 5.79 -24.91
CA THR A 6 16.60 5.84 -24.05
C THR A 6 16.44 4.49 -23.35
N ASP A 7 17.14 4.31 -22.25
CA ASP A 7 16.89 3.21 -21.32
C ASP A 7 15.68 3.59 -20.45
N SER A 8 14.49 3.21 -20.90
CA SER A 8 13.23 3.43 -20.16
C SER A 8 12.69 2.10 -19.67
N SER A 9 13.42 1.48 -18.75
CA SER A 9 12.86 0.48 -17.86
C SER A 9 12.02 1.20 -16.79
N THR A 10 10.82 1.64 -17.14
CA THR A 10 9.82 2.10 -16.17
C THR A 10 9.41 0.91 -15.31
N GLN A 11 10.20 0.64 -14.28
CA GLN A 11 9.86 -0.24 -13.17
C GLN A 11 8.53 0.28 -12.61
N THR A 12 7.42 -0.34 -13.00
CA THR A 12 6.08 0.08 -12.58
C THR A 12 5.91 -0.37 -11.13
N ALA A 13 6.52 0.36 -10.21
CA ALA A 13 6.37 0.12 -8.80
C ALA A 13 4.90 0.39 -8.45
N LEU A 14 4.18 -0.66 -8.04
CA LEU A 14 2.80 -0.52 -7.58
C LEU A 14 2.72 0.60 -6.53
N PRO A 15 1.78 1.54 -6.66
CA PRO A 15 1.69 2.68 -5.77
C PRO A 15 1.54 2.23 -4.31
N LEU A 16 2.33 2.83 -3.42
CA LEU A 16 2.37 2.52 -1.99
C LEU A 16 1.51 3.50 -1.21
N ALA A 17 0.62 3.00 -0.36
CA ALA A 17 -0.21 3.80 0.53
C ALA A 17 0.11 3.48 2.00
N LEU A 18 0.38 4.51 2.80
CA LEU A 18 0.50 4.41 4.26
C LEU A 18 -0.83 4.77 4.91
N VAL A 19 -1.43 3.84 5.64
CA VAL A 19 -2.68 4.06 6.37
C VAL A 19 -2.40 4.04 7.87
N THR A 20 -2.63 5.16 8.53
CA THR A 20 -2.56 5.29 9.99
C THR A 20 -3.93 5.00 10.61
N GLY A 21 -3.95 4.47 11.84
CA GLY A 21 -5.21 4.08 12.49
C GLY A 21 -5.92 2.91 11.79
N ALA A 22 -5.17 2.07 11.07
CA ALA A 22 -5.74 1.00 10.25
C ALA A 22 -6.33 -0.16 11.04
N SER A 23 -6.20 -0.18 12.38
CA SER A 23 -6.65 -1.28 13.22
C SER A 23 -8.17 -1.42 13.33
N ARG A 24 -8.96 -0.37 13.03
CA ARG A 24 -10.43 -0.43 13.10
C ARG A 24 -11.13 0.65 12.27
N GLY A 25 -12.45 0.51 12.14
CA GLY A 25 -13.33 1.53 11.56
C GLY A 25 -12.97 1.86 10.11
N LEU A 26 -12.94 3.16 9.79
CA LEU A 26 -12.64 3.64 8.45
C LEU A 26 -11.23 3.30 7.98
N GLY A 27 -10.22 3.35 8.86
CA GLY A 27 -8.84 3.04 8.51
C GLY A 27 -8.68 1.61 7.96
N ALA A 28 -9.33 0.64 8.61
CA ALA A 28 -9.36 -0.75 8.15
C ALA A 28 -10.08 -0.90 6.79
N ALA A 29 -11.22 -0.23 6.62
CA ALA A 29 -11.98 -0.26 5.36
C ALA A 29 -11.20 0.35 4.19
N ILE A 30 -10.51 1.46 4.43
CA ILE A 30 -9.65 2.14 3.45
C ILE A 30 -8.46 1.26 3.09
N ALA A 31 -7.77 0.66 4.07
CA ALA A 31 -6.67 -0.26 3.81
C ALA A 31 -7.12 -1.47 2.96
N LYS A 32 -8.26 -2.09 3.28
CA LYS A 32 -8.83 -3.19 2.46
C LYS A 32 -9.21 -2.73 1.05
N ARG A 33 -9.75 -1.52 0.90
CA ARG A 33 -10.12 -0.97 -0.42
C ARG A 33 -8.88 -0.71 -1.29
N LEU A 34 -7.83 -0.13 -0.71
CA LEU A 34 -6.56 0.14 -1.40
C LEU A 34 -5.84 -1.15 -1.81
N ALA A 35 -5.80 -2.15 -0.92
CA ALA A 35 -5.22 -3.45 -1.24
C ALA A 35 -5.94 -4.11 -2.43
N ARG A 36 -7.28 -4.09 -2.44
CA ARG A 36 -8.09 -4.59 -3.57
C ARG A 36 -7.91 -3.79 -4.86
N ALA A 37 -7.52 -2.53 -4.78
CA ALA A 37 -7.23 -1.68 -5.92
C ALA A 37 -5.81 -1.89 -6.49
N GLY A 38 -5.03 -2.83 -5.94
CA GLY A 38 -3.68 -3.16 -6.42
C GLY A 38 -2.57 -2.30 -5.82
N TYR A 39 -2.86 -1.56 -4.74
CA TYR A 39 -1.85 -0.78 -4.02
C TYR A 39 -1.07 -1.69 -3.08
N ARG A 40 0.21 -1.37 -2.90
CA ARG A 40 0.96 -1.85 -1.74
C ARG A 40 0.48 -1.03 -0.55
N VAL A 41 0.06 -1.67 0.53
CA VAL A 41 -0.48 -0.95 1.70
C VAL A 41 0.40 -1.22 2.91
N ALA A 42 0.97 -0.15 3.46
CA ALA A 42 1.60 -0.14 4.77
C ALA A 42 0.58 0.33 5.81
N ILE A 43 0.44 -0.41 6.90
CA ILE A 43 -0.54 -0.12 7.96
C ILE A 43 0.18 0.19 9.27
N ASN A 44 -0.17 1.32 9.89
CA ASN A 44 0.32 1.71 11.21
C ASN A 44 -0.85 1.77 12.22
N TYR A 45 -0.64 1.20 13.40
CA TYR A 45 -1.62 1.15 14.48
C TYR A 45 -0.95 1.38 15.84
N ALA A 46 -1.63 2.05 16.76
CA ALA A 46 -1.04 2.41 18.05
C ALA A 46 -1.12 1.31 19.12
N SER A 47 -2.18 0.48 19.15
CA SER A 47 -2.41 -0.40 20.32
C SER A 47 -3.32 -1.61 20.09
N ASN A 48 -3.47 -2.15 18.87
CA ASN A 48 -4.33 -3.33 18.67
C ASN A 48 -3.84 -4.23 17.52
N GLU A 49 -2.78 -4.99 17.80
CA GLU A 49 -2.16 -5.97 16.89
C GLU A 49 -3.15 -7.08 16.48
N ALA A 50 -3.99 -7.54 17.42
CA ALA A 50 -4.96 -8.61 17.16
C ALA A 50 -5.94 -8.26 16.03
N LYS A 51 -6.45 -7.02 15.98
CA LYS A 51 -7.31 -6.57 14.88
C LYS A 51 -6.57 -6.22 13.60
N ALA A 52 -5.31 -5.80 13.70
CA ALA A 52 -4.48 -5.57 12.52
C ALA A 52 -4.15 -6.88 11.79
N ALA A 53 -4.07 -8.01 12.51
CA ALA A 53 -3.86 -9.33 11.92
C ALA A 53 -5.03 -9.79 11.05
N GLU A 54 -6.28 -9.43 11.38
CA GLU A 54 -7.49 -9.74 10.58
C GLU A 54 -7.51 -9.04 9.20
N LEU A 55 -6.60 -8.11 8.92
CA LEU A 55 -6.48 -7.45 7.62
C LEU A 55 -5.62 -8.24 6.61
N LYS A 56 -4.90 -9.28 7.07
CA LYS A 56 -4.01 -10.08 6.22
C LYS A 56 -4.70 -11.21 5.44
N SER A 57 -5.98 -11.48 5.70
CA SER A 57 -6.78 -12.54 5.07
C SER A 57 -7.57 -12.06 3.87
#